data_AF-A0A944VSM6-F1
#
_entry.id   AF-A0A944VSM6-F1
#
_cell.length_a   1.000
_cell.length_b   1.000
_cell.length_c   1.000
_cell.angle_alpha   90.00
_cell.angle_beta   90.00
_cell.angle_gamma   90.00
#
_symmetry.space_group_name_H-M   'P 1'
#
loop_
_entity.id
_entity.type
_entity.pdbx_description
1 polymer ?
#
loop_
_entity_poly.entity_id
_entity_poly.type
_entity_poly.pdbx_seq_one_letter_code
_entity_poly.pdbx_strand_id
1 'polypeptide(L)'
;MRYSSYKTGILEIDIQHANIAFMLTELAKEGSEKEVSERKFEIIRNALAHHFDFEEKWGQANNRNFDSDHRDSHKELLEKLNELYNQYTNNKLNMCEISLTTKMELLKHVQNHDMRLNA
;
A
#
# COMPACT_ATOMS: atom_id res chain seq x y z
N MET A 1 -8.34 11.90 -1.48
CA MET A 1 -8.67 10.95 -0.39
C MET A 1 -7.39 10.47 0.26
N ARG A 2 -7.35 10.32 1.59
CA ARG A 2 -6.17 9.82 2.32
C ARG A 2 -6.59 8.59 3.12
N TYR A 3 -6.24 7.39 2.67
CA TYR A 3 -6.52 6.17 3.44
C TYR A 3 -5.85 6.21 4.83
N SER A 4 -4.71 6.90 4.96
CA SER A 4 -4.00 7.09 6.22
C SER A 4 -4.72 7.94 7.28
N SER A 5 -5.88 8.54 6.95
CA SER A 5 -6.74 9.17 7.95
C SER A 5 -7.61 8.17 8.71
N TYR A 6 -7.80 6.96 8.18
CA TYR A 6 -8.47 5.88 8.89
C TYR A 6 -7.51 5.34 9.94
N LYS A 7 -7.99 5.18 11.17
CA LYS A 7 -7.21 4.72 12.30
C LYS A 7 -7.70 3.35 12.71
N THR A 8 -6.84 2.36 12.54
CA THR A 8 -7.08 0.98 12.97
C THR A 8 -7.07 0.87 14.50
N GLY A 9 -6.48 1.85 15.19
CA GLY A 9 -6.24 1.81 16.63
C GLY A 9 -5.02 0.97 17.01
N ILE A 10 -4.26 0.49 16.02
CA ILE A 10 -2.98 -0.20 16.19
C ILE A 10 -1.90 0.78 15.73
N LEU A 11 -1.14 1.32 16.69
CA LEU A 11 -0.23 2.45 16.47
C LEU A 11 0.75 2.21 15.32
N GLU A 12 1.38 1.03 15.29
CA GLU A 12 2.34 0.64 14.26
C GLU A 12 1.72 0.60 12.86
N ILE A 13 0.49 0.10 12.73
CA ILE A 13 -0.24 0.07 11.44
C ILE A 13 -0.56 1.50 10.99
N ASP A 14 -1.08 2.32 11.90
CA ASP A 14 -1.44 3.71 11.59
C ASP A 14 -0.20 4.55 11.17
N ILE A 15 0.98 4.25 11.72
CA ILE A 15 2.26 4.84 11.31
C ILE A 15 2.66 4.35 9.92
N GLN A 16 2.56 3.05 9.66
CA GLN A 16 2.90 2.46 8.35
C GLN A 16 2.01 3.06 7.25
N HIS A 17 0.69 3.18 7.47
CA HIS A 17 -0.22 3.84 6.54
C HIS A 17 0.19 5.29 6.25
N ALA A 18 0.58 6.05 7.28
CA ALA A 18 1.03 7.43 7.10
C ALA A 18 2.32 7.51 6.27
N ASN A 19 3.29 6.63 6.55
CA ASN A 19 4.55 6.56 5.82
C ASN A 19 4.34 6.19 4.35
N ILE A 20 3.53 5.18 4.06
CA ILE A 20 3.22 4.77 2.68
C ILE A 20 2.47 5.89 1.94
N ALA A 21 1.56 6.60 2.61
CA ALA A 21 0.84 7.72 2.01
C ALA A 21 1.78 8.88 1.64
N PHE A 22 2.78 9.14 2.48
CA PHE A 22 3.83 10.11 2.20
C PHE A 22 4.67 9.66 0.99
N MET A 23 5.18 8.42 0.98
CA MET A 23 5.97 7.91 -0.13
C MET A 23 5.23 7.96 -1.48
N LEU A 24 3.95 7.58 -1.50
CA LEU A 24 3.12 7.70 -2.71
C LEU A 24 2.96 9.16 -3.15
N THR A 25 2.89 10.11 -2.21
CA THR A 25 2.85 11.53 -2.54
C THR A 25 4.16 12.01 -3.16
N GLU A 26 5.29 11.55 -2.66
CA GLU A 26 6.61 11.82 -3.24
C GLU A 26 6.85 11.14 -4.59
N LEU A 27 6.22 10.00 -4.85
CA LEU A 27 6.23 9.32 -6.14
C LEU A 27 5.48 10.11 -7.21
N ALA A 28 4.39 10.78 -6.84
CA ALA A 28 3.57 11.56 -7.78
C ALA A 28 4.19 12.90 -8.18
N LYS A 29 5.30 13.32 -7.54
CA LYS A 29 5.98 14.58 -7.89
C LYS A 29 6.67 14.46 -9.25
N GLU A 30 6.23 15.29 -10.18
CA GLU A 30 6.84 15.43 -11.50
C GLU A 30 8.29 15.97 -11.41
N GLY A 31 9.06 15.80 -12.48
CA GLY A 31 10.43 16.32 -12.59
C GLY A 31 11.51 15.44 -11.94
N SER A 32 11.14 14.27 -11.40
CA SER A 32 12.14 13.26 -11.00
C SER A 32 12.69 12.55 -12.23
N GLU A 33 14.00 12.29 -12.25
CA GLU A 33 14.61 11.41 -13.24
C GLU A 33 13.94 10.02 -13.20
N LYS A 34 13.95 9.32 -14.34
CA LYS A 34 13.31 8.00 -14.48
C LYS A 34 13.84 7.00 -13.44
N GLU A 35 15.16 6.92 -13.27
CA GLU A 35 15.79 6.02 -12.29
C GLU A 35 15.37 6.33 -10.85
N VAL A 36 15.27 7.62 -10.50
CA VAL A 36 14.80 8.06 -9.18
C VAL A 36 13.35 7.65 -8.95
N SER A 37 12.51 7.80 -9.97
CA SER A 37 11.10 7.39 -9.95
C SER A 37 10.95 5.88 -9.75
N GLU A 38 11.71 5.08 -10.49
CA GLU A 38 11.72 3.62 -10.38
C GLU A 38 12.19 3.15 -9.01
N ARG A 39 13.25 3.77 -8.47
CA ARG A 39 13.73 3.47 -7.11
C ARG A 39 12.70 3.82 -6.03
N LYS A 40 12.02 4.96 -6.15
CA LYS A 40 10.91 5.34 -5.25
C LYS A 40 9.79 4.30 -5.30
N PHE A 41 9.42 3.86 -6.50
CA PHE A 41 8.40 2.83 -6.68
C PHE A 41 8.80 1.50 -6.01
N GLU A 42 10.04 1.05 -6.19
CA GLU A 42 10.54 -0.16 -5.54
C GLU A 42 10.49 -0.08 -4.01
N ILE A 43 10.89 1.06 -3.44
CA ILE A 43 10.79 1.31 -1.99
C ILE A 43 9.34 1.20 -1.52
N ILE A 44 8.38 1.75 -2.25
CA ILE A 44 6.95 1.68 -1.92
C ILE A 44 6.44 0.23 -1.96
N ARG A 45 6.81 -0.53 -2.99
CA ARG A 45 6.42 -1.94 -3.11
C ARG A 45 6.95 -2.75 -1.93
N ASN A 46 8.21 -2.55 -1.55
CA ASN A 46 8.81 -3.24 -0.40
C ASN A 46 8.16 -2.80 0.92
N ALA A 47 7.83 -1.51 1.07
CA ALA A 47 7.11 -1.03 2.25
C ALA A 47 5.72 -1.63 2.39
N LEU A 48 4.99 -1.80 1.28
CA LEU A 48 3.68 -2.46 1.27
C LEU A 48 3.79 -3.95 1.61
N ALA A 49 4.78 -4.65 1.04
CA ALA A 49 5.02 -6.06 1.39
C ALA A 49 5.34 -6.23 2.88
N HIS A 50 6.19 -5.38 3.45
CA HIS A 50 6.50 -5.40 4.88
C HIS A 50 5.28 -5.03 5.76
N HIS A 51 4.47 -4.09 5.31
CA HIS A 51 3.24 -3.71 6.00
C HIS A 51 2.26 -4.88 6.09
N PHE A 52 1.99 -5.55 4.97
CA PHE A 52 1.13 -6.72 4.90
C PHE A 52 1.64 -7.89 5.77
N ASP A 53 2.94 -8.18 5.70
CA ASP A 53 3.57 -9.19 6.58
C ASP A 53 3.44 -8.83 8.07
N PHE A 54 3.56 -7.53 8.40
CA PHE A 54 3.36 -7.06 9.77
C PHE A 54 1.92 -7.28 10.24
N GLU A 55 0.91 -6.93 9.45
CA GLU A 55 -0.50 -7.12 9.83
C GLU A 55 -0.84 -8.59 10.06
N GLU A 56 -0.34 -9.48 9.18
CA GLU A 56 -0.55 -10.92 9.30
C GLU A 56 0.07 -11.48 10.59
N LYS A 57 1.32 -11.11 10.89
CA LYS A 57 2.01 -11.51 12.12
C LYS A 57 1.36 -10.93 13.35
N TRP A 58 0.94 -9.67 13.30
CA TRP A 58 0.26 -9.00 14.39
C TRP A 58 -1.08 -9.67 14.69
N GLY A 59 -1.86 -9.98 13.65
CA GLY A 59 -3.14 -10.68 13.78
C GLY A 59 -2.98 -12.05 14.43
N GLN A 60 -2.00 -12.83 13.98
CA GLN A 60 -1.64 -14.14 14.57
C GLN A 60 -1.21 -14.01 16.04
N ALA A 61 -0.33 -13.06 16.35
CA ALA A 61 0.21 -12.89 17.70
C ALA A 61 -0.85 -12.42 18.72
N ASN A 62 -1.88 -11.71 18.26
CA ASN A 62 -2.93 -11.14 19.10
C ASN A 62 -4.25 -11.93 19.07
N ASN A 63 -4.24 -13.16 18.54
CA ASN A 63 -5.43 -14.01 18.37
C ASN A 63 -6.59 -13.27 17.67
N ARG A 64 -6.27 -12.36 16.75
CA ARG A 64 -7.26 -11.70 15.90
C ARG A 64 -7.54 -12.58 14.70
N ASN A 65 -8.79 -12.61 14.28
CA ASN A 65 -9.20 -13.42 13.15
C ASN A 65 -8.73 -12.74 11.86
N PHE A 66 -7.51 -13.07 11.44
CA PHE A 66 -6.96 -12.66 10.16
C PHE A 66 -7.40 -13.67 9.10
N ASP A 67 -8.50 -13.38 8.42
CA ASP A 67 -9.11 -14.32 7.49
C ASP A 67 -8.34 -14.45 6.17
N SER A 68 -8.69 -15.48 5.40
CA SER A 68 -8.08 -15.72 4.09
C SER A 68 -8.36 -14.59 3.10
N ASP A 69 -9.50 -13.92 3.23
CA ASP A 69 -9.92 -12.82 2.37
C ASP A 69 -8.97 -11.60 2.52
N HIS A 70 -8.61 -11.23 3.75
CA HIS A 70 -7.60 -10.20 4.01
C HIS A 70 -6.25 -10.58 3.40
N ARG A 71 -5.77 -11.81 3.64
CA ARG A 71 -4.48 -12.28 3.07
C ARG A 71 -4.49 -12.29 1.54
N ASP A 72 -5.59 -12.67 0.92
CA ASP A 72 -5.69 -12.68 -0.54
C ASP A 72 -5.73 -11.25 -1.09
N SER A 73 -6.39 -10.31 -0.41
CA SER A 73 -6.35 -8.89 -0.78
C SER A 73 -4.93 -8.28 -0.75
N HIS A 74 -4.05 -8.75 0.15
CA HIS A 74 -2.62 -8.36 0.15
C HIS A 74 -1.93 -8.78 -1.15
N LYS A 75 -2.14 -10.04 -1.57
CA LYS A 75 -1.54 -10.59 -2.78
C LYS A 75 -2.04 -9.85 -4.01
N GLU A 76 -3.35 -9.63 -4.09
CA GLU A 76 -3.97 -8.90 -5.19
C GLU A 76 -3.42 -7.47 -5.31
N LEU A 77 -3.22 -6.75 -4.20
CA LEU A 77 -2.62 -5.42 -4.25
C LEU A 77 -1.15 -5.45 -4.71
N LEU A 78 -0.36 -6.42 -4.26
CA LEU A 78 1.04 -6.56 -4.69
C LEU A 78 1.14 -6.94 -6.17
N GLU A 79 0.27 -7.82 -6.66
CA GLU A 79 0.14 -8.15 -8.08
C GLU A 79 -0.28 -6.92 -8.88
N LYS A 80 -1.25 -6.14 -8.37
CA LYS A 80 -1.69 -4.90 -9.00
C LYS A 80 -0.56 -3.89 -9.15
N LEU A 81 0.31 -3.75 -8.15
CA LEU A 81 1.50 -2.91 -8.25
C LEU A 81 2.43 -3.37 -9.37
N ASN A 82 2.66 -4.68 -9.52
CA ASN A 82 3.47 -5.21 -10.61
C ASN A 82 2.83 -4.92 -11.98
N GLU A 83 1.50 -5.05 -12.09
CA GLU A 83 0.77 -4.66 -13.32
C GLU A 83 0.93 -3.18 -13.65
N LEU A 84 0.76 -2.31 -12.65
CA LEU A 84 0.90 -0.86 -12.80
C LEU A 84 2.33 -0.49 -13.23
N TYR A 85 3.33 -1.12 -12.63
CA TYR A 85 4.72 -0.93 -13.02
C TYR A 85 5.00 -1.39 -14.45
N ASN A 86 4.45 -2.54 -14.85
CA ASN A 86 4.53 -3.02 -16.23
C ASN A 86 3.88 -2.04 -17.21
N GLN A 87 2.77 -1.40 -16.85
CA GLN A 87 2.16 -0.36 -17.67
C GLN A 87 3.05 0.89 -17.77
N TYR A 88 3.71 1.28 -16.69
CA TYR A 88 4.69 2.37 -16.70
C TYR A 88 5.90 2.10 -17.57
N THR A 89 6.51 0.91 -17.47
CA THR A 89 7.67 0.55 -18.31
C THR A 89 7.32 0.47 -19.80
N ASN A 90 6.05 0.21 -20.11
CA ASN A 90 5.49 0.26 -21.46
C ASN A 90 4.94 1.65 -21.87
N ASN A 91 5.23 2.71 -21.10
CA ASN A 91 4.78 4.09 -21.33
C ASN A 91 3.26 4.27 -21.43
N LYS A 92 2.47 3.37 -20.81
CA LYS A 92 1.00 3.44 -20.75
C LYS A 92 0.49 4.24 -19.55
N LEU A 93 1.28 4.32 -18.49
CA LEU A 93 1.00 5.10 -17.28
C LEU A 93 2.23 5.89 -16.87
N ASN A 94 2.01 6.98 -16.13
CA ASN A 94 3.05 7.71 -15.42
C ASN A 94 2.99 7.45 -13.90
N MET A 95 4.02 7.90 -13.17
CA MET A 95 4.10 7.67 -11.72
C MET A 95 3.02 8.38 -10.88
N CYS A 96 2.46 9.48 -11.38
CA CYS A 96 1.33 10.13 -10.74
C CYS A 96 0.08 9.25 -10.82
N GLU A 97 -0.18 8.65 -11.99
CA GLU A 97 -1.29 7.70 -12.18
C GLU A 97 -1.11 6.45 -11.31
N ILE A 98 0.09 5.88 -11.26
CA ILE A 98 0.41 4.75 -10.36
C ILE A 98 0.11 5.14 -8.91
N SER A 99 0.63 6.29 -8.45
CA SER A 99 0.41 6.75 -7.08
C SER A 99 -1.07 6.89 -6.75
N LEU A 100 -1.86 7.47 -7.66
CA LEU A 100 -3.29 7.66 -7.48
C LEU A 100 -4.03 6.33 -7.40
N THR A 101 -3.78 5.41 -8.34
CA THR A 101 -4.41 4.09 -8.35
C THR A 101 -4.06 3.32 -7.07
N THR A 102 -2.80 3.31 -6.65
CA THR A 102 -2.39 2.64 -5.41
C THR A 102 -3.08 3.25 -4.18
N LYS A 103 -3.21 4.58 -4.10
CA LYS A 103 -3.94 5.23 -3.00
C LYS A 103 -5.42 4.83 -2.97
N MET A 104 -6.05 4.61 -4.12
CA MET A 104 -7.44 4.18 -4.20
C MET A 104 -7.62 2.72 -3.78
N GLU A 105 -6.73 1.82 -4.22
CA GLU A 105 -6.80 0.41 -3.78
C GLU A 105 -6.51 0.28 -2.29
N LEU A 106 -5.53 1.03 -1.75
CA LEU A 106 -5.27 1.06 -0.31
C LEU A 106 -6.45 1.62 0.49
N LEU A 107 -7.17 2.61 -0.03
CA LEU A 107 -8.36 3.12 0.63
C LEU A 107 -9.43 2.03 0.79
N LYS A 108 -9.70 1.27 -0.28
CA LYS A 108 -10.66 0.17 -0.22
C LYS A 108 -10.19 -0.91 0.74
N HIS A 109 -8.92 -1.28 0.66
CA HIS A 109 -8.31 -2.30 1.51
C HIS A 109 -8.47 -1.95 3.00
N VAL A 110 -8.03 -0.76 3.41
CA VAL A 110 -8.13 -0.28 4.79
C VAL A 110 -9.58 -0.29 5.29
N GLN A 111 -10.53 0.17 4.47
CA GLN A 111 -11.95 0.21 4.84
C GLN A 111 -12.57 -1.18 4.99
N ASN A 112 -12.16 -2.13 4.17
CA ASN A 112 -12.74 -3.47 4.13
C ASN A 112 -12.09 -4.43 5.14
N HIS A 113 -10.79 -4.26 5.41
CA HIS A 113 -10.00 -5.22 6.16
C HIS A 113 -9.35 -4.59 7.40
N ASP A 114 -8.40 -3.65 7.25
CA ASP A 114 -7.54 -3.18 8.34
C ASP A 114 -8.33 -2.57 9.50
N MET A 115 -9.40 -1.85 9.20
CA MET A 115 -10.30 -1.26 10.22
C MET A 115 -10.98 -2.30 11.12
N ARG A 116 -11.04 -3.57 10.71
CA ARG A 116 -11.64 -4.67 11.47
C ARG A 116 -10.62 -5.43 12.31
N LEU A 117 -9.31 -5.20 12.13
CA LEU A 117 -8.26 -5.92 12.86
C LEU A 117 -8.33 -5.72 14.37
N ASN A 118 -8.77 -4.53 14.80
CA ASN A 118 -8.90 -4.17 16.22
C ASN A 118 -10.36 -4.03 16.69
N ALA A 119 -11.32 -4.52 15.88
CA ALA A 119 -12.73 -4.53 16.25
C ALA A 119 -13.04 -5.54 17.37
#